data_AF-A0A968G5U3-F1
#
_entry.id   AF-A0A968G5U3-F1
#
_cell.length_a   1.000
_cell.length_b   1.000
_cell.length_c   1.000
_cell.angle_alpha   90.00
_cell.angle_beta   90.00
_cell.angle_gamma   90.00
#
_symmetry.space_group_name_H-M   'P 1'
#
loop_
_entity.id
_entity.type
_entity.pdbx_description
1 polymer ?
#
loop_
_entity_poly.entity_id
_entity_poly.type
_entity_poly.pdbx_seq_one_letter_code
_entity_poly.pdbx_strand_id
1 'polypeptide(L)'
;MHRIRRAALACAWLGVAAGAQAGDPVEVDQLRQQLTELQQEYEDRIRALESRLRQLEAPRPAESPSAPVASAATTRGKSALNPAVSVILNGKVNAYSRDPDGYALPGVQLGGEAGLAAEGLALDESELVFSANADDRFFGRLTAALHDHDSATQFELEEAFIDVLGLPAGVGLRAGRFFSDIGYLNSKHPHSWDFADAPLAYRAFLGEAYFDDGVQLRWLAPTPLFMEAGAELLRGQRFPAAGAANDGLGAYSAFVHVGGDVGVGHSWRVGLSRLQADSEDRGEAGGHDHGPARPEPSVFDGDSRLTIADVVWKWAPHGNPTRRNMTLQAEYLHRDEDGRVSVDDGAATSTYRGTQQGWYAQAVYQFRPRWRLGARLDRLSSSNDGSDRDVLADAGLLAGGHRPQRYSLMLDYARSEFSRLRLQYNRDESRPITDHQWTLQYLISLGAHGAHRF
;
A
#
# COMPACT_ATOMS: atom_id res chain seq x y z
N MET A 1 53.48 17.82 21.10
CA MET A 1 53.76 17.25 22.42
C MET A 1 52.52 16.51 22.93
N HIS A 2 52.68 15.23 23.30
CA HIS A 2 51.81 14.29 24.06
C HIS A 2 50.27 14.38 23.98
N ARG A 3 49.57 13.43 23.32
CA ARG A 3 49.09 12.08 23.74
C ARG A 3 47.87 12.05 24.71
N ILE A 4 46.70 11.74 24.13
CA ILE A 4 45.67 10.71 24.47
C ILE A 4 45.48 10.34 25.97
N ARG A 5 44.23 10.41 26.50
CA ARG A 5 43.42 9.26 27.01
C ARG A 5 42.03 9.65 27.55
N ARG A 6 41.08 8.74 27.27
CA ARG A 6 39.67 8.64 27.69
C ARG A 6 39.54 8.34 29.19
N ALA A 7 38.47 8.81 29.83
CA ALA A 7 37.81 8.26 31.02
C ALA A 7 36.57 9.13 31.34
N ALA A 8 35.45 8.69 31.89
CA ALA A 8 34.71 7.42 31.94
C ALA A 8 33.29 7.85 32.40
N LEU A 9 32.24 7.22 31.85
CA LEU A 9 30.87 7.38 32.32
C LEU A 9 30.73 6.78 33.73
N ALA A 10 30.07 7.48 34.65
CA ALA A 10 29.49 6.89 35.86
C ALA A 10 28.07 7.44 36.02
N CYS A 11 27.09 6.67 35.50
CA CYS A 11 25.68 6.87 35.83
C CYS A 11 25.36 6.09 37.11
N ALA A 12 24.83 6.80 38.09
CA ALA A 12 24.23 6.24 39.29
C ALA A 12 22.97 5.43 38.93
N TRP A 13 22.91 4.18 39.40
CA TRP A 13 21.67 3.42 39.50
C TRP A 13 21.41 3.15 40.98
N LEU A 14 20.24 3.58 41.43
CA LEU A 14 19.68 3.37 42.76
C LEU A 14 19.42 1.87 42.98
N GLY A 15 19.86 1.37 44.13
CA GLY A 15 19.76 -0.03 44.52
C GLY A 15 18.34 -0.44 44.90
N VAL A 16 17.92 -1.58 44.35
CA VAL A 16 16.99 -2.51 45.00
C VAL A 16 17.85 -3.67 45.49
N ALA A 17 18.11 -3.71 46.79
CA ALA A 17 18.69 -4.87 47.45
C ALA A 17 17.58 -5.93 47.61
N ALA A 18 17.47 -6.83 46.64
CA ALA A 18 16.79 -8.10 46.85
C ALA A 18 17.86 -9.11 47.31
N GLY A 19 17.70 -9.61 48.54
CA GLY A 19 18.62 -10.57 49.14
C GLY A 19 18.74 -11.82 48.26
N ALA A 20 19.97 -12.15 47.87
CA ALA A 20 20.31 -13.46 47.37
C ALA A 20 20.25 -14.44 48.56
N GLN A 21 19.12 -15.10 48.75
CA GLN A 21 19.13 -16.38 49.43
C GLN A 21 19.79 -17.38 48.48
N ALA A 22 20.85 -18.04 48.95
CA ALA A 22 21.35 -19.23 48.30
C ALA A 22 20.20 -20.25 48.25
N GLY A 23 19.73 -20.58 47.05
CA GLY A 23 18.70 -21.59 46.85
C GLY A 23 19.11 -22.90 47.54
N ASP A 24 18.14 -23.56 48.16
CA ASP A 24 18.36 -24.84 48.84
C ASP A 24 19.06 -25.80 47.86
N PRO A 25 20.20 -26.43 48.21
CA PRO A 25 20.90 -27.37 47.34
C PRO A 25 19.96 -28.44 46.73
N VAL A 26 18.90 -28.79 47.46
CA VAL A 26 17.85 -29.72 47.03
C VAL A 26 17.03 -29.18 45.85
N GLU A 27 16.70 -27.87 45.81
CA GLU A 27 15.96 -27.26 44.69
C GLU A 27 16.82 -27.14 43.43
N VAL A 28 18.12 -26.86 43.58
CA VAL A 28 19.05 -26.77 42.44
C VAL A 28 19.25 -28.15 41.80
N ASP A 29 19.34 -29.20 42.60
CA ASP A 29 19.48 -30.57 42.08
C ASP A 29 18.16 -31.08 41.48
N GLN A 30 16.99 -30.71 42.03
CA GLN A 30 15.69 -30.98 41.40
C GLN A 30 15.54 -30.26 40.04
N LEU A 31 15.95 -29.01 39.92
CA LEU A 31 15.91 -28.27 38.65
C LEU A 31 16.85 -28.86 37.60
N ARG A 32 18.04 -29.34 38.00
CA ARG A 32 18.97 -30.05 37.11
C ARG A 32 18.39 -31.38 36.65
N GLN A 33 17.70 -32.10 37.54
CA GLN A 33 17.03 -33.35 37.21
C GLN A 33 15.89 -33.12 36.20
N GLN A 34 15.06 -32.10 36.43
CA GLN A 34 14.01 -31.68 35.49
C GLN A 34 14.56 -31.25 34.13
N LEU A 35 15.67 -30.50 34.09
CA LEU A 35 16.33 -30.12 32.84
C LEU A 35 16.85 -31.35 32.08
N THR A 36 17.40 -32.34 32.79
CA THR A 36 17.91 -33.57 32.19
C THR A 36 16.77 -34.42 31.61
N GLU A 37 15.65 -34.54 32.34
CA GLU A 37 14.45 -35.22 31.86
C GLU A 37 13.84 -34.53 30.63
N LEU A 38 13.76 -33.20 30.65
CA LEU A 38 13.28 -32.40 29.52
C LEU A 38 14.18 -32.60 28.29
N GLN A 39 15.49 -32.61 28.49
CA GLN A 39 16.47 -32.80 27.42
C GLN A 39 16.35 -34.19 26.79
N GLN A 40 16.16 -35.24 27.60
CA GLN A 40 15.89 -36.60 27.12
C GLN A 40 14.57 -36.69 26.34
N GLU A 41 13.49 -36.06 26.84
CA GLU A 41 12.21 -36.03 26.12
C GLU A 41 12.34 -35.37 24.74
N TYR A 42 13.09 -34.26 24.65
CA TYR A 42 13.34 -33.59 23.39
C TYR A 42 14.18 -34.42 22.42
N GLU A 43 15.23 -35.10 22.91
CA GLU A 43 16.05 -35.99 22.08
C GLU A 43 15.26 -37.18 21.52
N ASP A 44 14.39 -37.77 22.32
CA ASP A 44 13.49 -38.85 21.88
C ASP A 44 12.51 -38.37 20.82
N ARG A 45 11.97 -37.16 20.99
CA ARG A 45 11.05 -36.55 20.04
C ARG A 45 11.72 -36.20 18.71
N ILE A 46 12.96 -35.73 18.75
CA ILE A 46 13.77 -35.48 17.55
C ILE A 46 14.05 -36.80 16.82
N ARG A 47 14.46 -37.86 17.54
CA ARG A 47 14.69 -39.18 16.93
C ARG A 47 13.42 -39.76 16.28
N ALA A 48 12.27 -39.59 16.92
CA ALA A 48 10.99 -40.03 16.37
C ALA A 48 10.62 -39.27 15.08
N LEU A 49 10.88 -37.96 15.03
CA LEU A 49 10.65 -37.13 13.85
C LEU A 49 11.61 -37.48 12.71
N GLU A 50 12.89 -37.68 13.00
CA GLU A 50 13.88 -38.12 12.01
C GLU A 50 13.54 -39.48 11.43
N SER A 51 13.09 -40.44 12.26
CA SER A 51 12.62 -41.74 11.77
C SER A 51 11.44 -41.61 10.82
N ARG A 52 10.53 -40.67 11.09
CA ARG A 52 9.35 -40.43 10.26
C ARG A 52 9.71 -39.74 8.95
N LEU A 53 10.69 -38.83 8.97
CA LEU A 53 11.24 -38.22 7.76
C LEU A 53 11.89 -39.28 6.86
N ARG A 54 12.72 -40.17 7.43
CA ARG A 54 13.37 -41.25 6.66
C ARG A 54 12.37 -42.24 6.08
N GLN A 55 11.23 -42.49 6.74
CA GLN A 55 10.15 -43.31 6.19
C GLN A 55 9.40 -42.63 5.03
N LEU A 56 9.35 -41.29 5.01
CA LEU A 56 8.74 -40.51 3.93
C LEU A 56 9.69 -40.31 2.75
N GLU A 57 11.00 -40.27 3.01
CA GLU A 57 12.06 -40.11 2.00
C GLU A 57 12.56 -41.43 1.41
N ALA A 58 12.12 -42.58 1.95
CA ALA A 58 12.43 -43.88 1.36
C ALA A 58 11.80 -43.98 -0.05
N PRO A 59 12.59 -44.32 -1.10
CA PRO A 59 12.10 -44.39 -2.46
C PRO A 59 11.04 -45.49 -2.60
N ARG A 60 9.82 -45.11 -3.01
CA ARG A 60 8.79 -46.07 -3.40
C ARG A 60 9.21 -46.81 -4.68
N PRO A 61 8.89 -48.11 -4.82
CA PRO A 61 9.07 -48.82 -6.08
C PRO A 61 8.29 -48.10 -7.20
N ALA A 62 8.91 -47.98 -8.37
CA ALA A 62 8.31 -47.35 -9.54
C ALA A 62 7.05 -48.12 -9.98
N GLU A 63 5.88 -47.50 -9.84
CA GLU A 63 4.69 -47.87 -10.59
C GLU A 63 4.75 -47.23 -11.99
N SER A 64 4.48 -48.04 -13.01
CA SER A 64 4.38 -47.67 -14.42
C SER A 64 3.35 -46.55 -14.65
N PRO A 65 3.52 -45.71 -15.69
CA PRO A 65 2.73 -44.48 -15.85
C PRO A 65 1.31 -44.79 -16.33
N SER A 66 0.34 -44.70 -15.43
CA SER A 66 -1.06 -44.50 -15.82
C SER A 66 -1.32 -43.02 -16.09
N ALA A 67 -2.03 -42.74 -17.17
CA ALA A 67 -2.53 -41.46 -17.69
C ALA A 67 -2.94 -40.42 -16.60
N PRO A 68 -2.93 -39.10 -16.92
CA PRO A 68 -3.10 -38.05 -15.93
C PRO A 68 -4.52 -38.09 -15.35
N VAL A 69 -4.65 -38.72 -14.19
CA VAL A 69 -5.81 -38.50 -13.34
C VAL A 69 -5.63 -37.12 -12.74
N ALA A 70 -6.47 -36.19 -13.18
CA ALA A 70 -6.63 -34.88 -12.59
C ALA A 70 -6.70 -35.04 -11.07
N SER A 71 -5.62 -34.67 -10.38
CA SER A 71 -5.65 -34.48 -8.94
C SER A 71 -6.48 -33.24 -8.71
N ALA A 72 -7.79 -33.45 -8.52
CA ALA A 72 -8.66 -32.53 -7.84
C ALA A 72 -8.14 -32.39 -6.40
N ALA A 73 -7.08 -31.60 -6.24
CA ALA A 73 -6.74 -31.00 -4.97
C ALA A 73 -8.00 -30.24 -4.53
N THR A 74 -8.58 -30.71 -3.45
CA THR A 74 -9.80 -30.17 -2.84
C THR A 74 -9.51 -28.75 -2.38
N THR A 75 -9.66 -27.79 -3.29
CA THR A 75 -9.45 -26.37 -3.10
C THR A 75 -10.71 -25.79 -2.47
N ARG A 76 -10.83 -25.90 -1.15
CA ARG A 76 -11.80 -25.12 -0.37
C ARG A 76 -11.46 -23.64 -0.57
N GLY A 77 -12.10 -22.99 -1.53
CA GLY A 77 -11.93 -21.56 -1.84
C GLY A 77 -11.90 -21.20 -3.33
N LYS A 78 -11.76 -22.17 -4.25
CA LYS A 78 -11.92 -21.86 -5.69
C LYS A 78 -13.41 -21.88 -6.04
N SER A 79 -13.91 -20.76 -6.56
CA SER A 79 -15.25 -20.67 -7.16
C SER A 79 -15.42 -21.78 -8.18
N ALA A 80 -16.53 -22.50 -8.13
CA ALA A 80 -16.93 -23.48 -9.14
C ALA A 80 -17.39 -22.82 -10.46
N LEU A 81 -17.55 -21.49 -10.45
CA LEU A 81 -17.88 -20.67 -11.61
C LEU A 81 -16.61 -20.27 -12.35
N ASN A 82 -16.66 -20.30 -13.69
CA ASN A 82 -15.69 -19.70 -14.60
C ASN A 82 -16.44 -18.65 -15.45
N PRO A 83 -16.27 -17.33 -15.20
CA PRO A 83 -15.27 -16.74 -14.30
C PRO A 83 -15.57 -16.92 -12.82
N ALA A 84 -14.51 -16.90 -12.01
CA ALA A 84 -14.62 -16.76 -10.57
C ALA A 84 -15.15 -15.35 -10.24
N VAL A 85 -16.08 -15.27 -9.29
CA VAL A 85 -16.70 -14.02 -8.86
C VAL A 85 -16.42 -13.78 -7.38
N SER A 86 -16.05 -12.56 -7.03
CA SER A 86 -15.99 -12.08 -5.65
C SER A 86 -16.57 -10.69 -5.50
N VAL A 87 -17.12 -10.40 -4.33
CA VAL A 87 -17.65 -9.09 -3.95
C VAL A 87 -16.95 -8.63 -2.68
N ILE A 88 -16.54 -7.37 -2.66
CA ILE A 88 -16.09 -6.66 -1.46
C ILE A 88 -17.12 -5.62 -1.11
N LEU A 89 -17.65 -5.68 0.11
CA LEU A 89 -18.51 -4.64 0.66
C LEU A 89 -17.67 -3.80 1.61
N ASN A 90 -17.66 -2.50 1.38
CA ASN A 90 -16.89 -1.52 2.13
C ASN A 90 -17.79 -0.35 2.49
N GLY A 91 -18.00 -0.14 3.78
CA GLY A 91 -18.82 0.97 4.26
C GLY A 91 -18.21 1.62 5.48
N LYS A 92 -18.47 2.92 5.63
CA LYS A 92 -17.84 3.76 6.64
C LYS A 92 -18.88 4.58 7.40
N VAL A 93 -18.54 4.91 8.65
CA VAL A 93 -19.11 6.03 9.39
C VAL A 93 -17.98 7.00 9.65
N ASN A 94 -18.05 8.19 9.05
CA ASN A 94 -17.06 9.24 9.23
C ASN A 94 -17.59 10.35 10.13
N ALA A 95 -16.71 10.96 10.91
CA ALA A 95 -17.00 12.17 11.67
C ALA A 95 -15.77 13.08 11.62
N TYR A 96 -15.99 14.34 11.27
CA TYR A 96 -14.92 15.32 11.09
C TYR A 96 -15.17 16.52 12.01
N SER A 97 -14.10 17.07 12.58
CA SER A 97 -14.21 18.31 13.37
C SER A 97 -14.22 19.57 12.48
N ARG A 98 -13.88 19.38 11.21
CA ARG A 98 -13.91 20.40 10.16
C ARG A 98 -14.79 19.92 9.04
N ASP A 99 -15.34 20.89 8.32
CA ASP A 99 -16.06 20.63 7.09
C ASP A 99 -15.17 19.79 6.14
N PRO A 100 -15.63 18.58 5.75
CA PRO A 100 -14.93 17.78 4.75
C PRO A 100 -14.99 18.44 3.37
N ASP A 101 -16.02 19.25 3.11
CA ASP A 101 -16.14 19.98 1.86
C ASP A 101 -15.01 21.01 1.79
N GLY A 102 -14.22 20.95 0.73
CA GLY A 102 -13.09 21.87 0.54
C GLY A 102 -11.84 21.45 1.28
N TYR A 103 -11.72 20.15 1.53
CA TYR A 103 -10.43 19.57 1.76
C TYR A 103 -9.48 19.94 0.61
N ALA A 104 -8.34 20.54 0.96
CA ALA A 104 -7.31 20.95 0.03
C ALA A 104 -5.94 20.71 0.68
N LEU A 105 -4.93 20.52 -0.17
CA LEU A 105 -3.53 20.39 0.24
C LEU A 105 -2.75 21.61 -0.26
N PRO A 106 -2.39 22.57 0.61
CA PRO A 106 -1.69 23.77 0.18
C PRO A 106 -0.40 23.45 -0.59
N GLY A 107 -0.26 24.07 -1.76
CA GLY A 107 0.92 23.96 -2.61
C GLY A 107 0.97 22.74 -3.51
N VAL A 108 -0.14 22.01 -3.68
CA VAL A 108 -0.31 20.96 -4.69
C VAL A 108 -1.71 21.06 -5.28
N GLN A 109 -1.86 20.81 -6.59
CA GLN A 109 -3.18 20.64 -7.20
C GLN A 109 -3.68 19.23 -6.89
N LEU A 110 -4.94 19.09 -6.46
CA LEU A 110 -5.57 17.78 -6.25
C LEU A 110 -6.23 17.27 -7.53
N GLY A 111 -6.29 15.95 -7.68
CA GLY A 111 -6.95 15.29 -8.80
C GLY A 111 -7.65 14.01 -8.37
N GLY A 112 -8.53 13.49 -9.23
CA GLY A 112 -9.34 12.30 -8.94
C GLY A 112 -10.15 12.43 -7.65
N GLU A 113 -10.17 11.37 -6.85
CA GLU A 113 -10.94 11.24 -5.62
C GLU A 113 -10.13 11.65 -4.35
N ALA A 114 -9.15 12.55 -4.47
CA ALA A 114 -8.24 12.92 -3.37
C ALA A 114 -8.90 13.61 -2.15
N GLY A 115 -10.20 13.89 -2.22
CA GLY A 115 -11.01 14.53 -1.18
C GLY A 115 -11.21 13.68 0.08
N LEU A 116 -11.98 14.21 1.03
CA LEU A 116 -12.46 13.41 2.16
C LEU A 116 -13.78 12.74 1.77
N ALA A 117 -13.98 11.49 2.18
CA ALA A 117 -15.26 10.82 2.03
C ALA A 117 -16.35 11.58 2.82
N ALA A 118 -17.61 11.44 2.41
CA ALA A 118 -18.75 12.10 3.06
C ALA A 118 -18.81 11.84 4.57
N GLU A 119 -19.24 12.85 5.34
CA GLU A 119 -19.51 12.71 6.78
C GLU A 119 -20.75 11.84 7.04
N GLY A 120 -20.76 11.11 8.15
CA GLY A 120 -21.84 10.22 8.53
C GLY A 120 -21.73 8.85 7.87
N LEU A 121 -22.87 8.21 7.63
CA LEU A 121 -22.97 6.89 6.99
C LEU A 121 -22.71 7.04 5.50
N ALA A 122 -21.69 6.34 5.00
CA ALA A 122 -21.32 6.35 3.59
C ALA A 122 -20.96 4.94 3.11
N LEU A 123 -21.27 4.67 1.84
CA LEU A 123 -20.62 3.58 1.11
C LEU A 123 -19.29 4.09 0.58
N ASP A 124 -18.25 3.32 0.87
CA ASP A 124 -16.94 3.48 0.25
C ASP A 124 -16.85 2.49 -0.92
N GLU A 125 -15.72 2.45 -1.63
CA GLU A 125 -15.52 1.54 -2.77
C GLU A 125 -15.82 0.08 -2.44
N SER A 126 -16.97 -0.38 -2.93
CA SER A 126 -17.39 -1.77 -2.90
C SER A 126 -17.17 -2.38 -4.27
N GLU A 127 -16.41 -3.47 -4.34
CA GLU A 127 -15.93 -4.02 -5.60
C GLU A 127 -16.65 -5.29 -6.01
N LEU A 128 -16.79 -5.45 -7.33
CA LEU A 128 -17.16 -6.68 -7.99
C LEU A 128 -16.00 -7.13 -8.89
N VAL A 129 -15.46 -8.31 -8.60
CA VAL A 129 -14.31 -8.86 -9.29
C VAL A 129 -14.72 -10.12 -10.05
N PHE A 130 -14.36 -10.17 -11.33
CA PHE A 130 -14.43 -11.35 -12.17
C PHE A 130 -13.03 -11.73 -12.60
N SER A 131 -12.68 -13.02 -12.53
CA SER A 131 -11.40 -13.48 -13.06
C SER A 131 -11.44 -14.92 -13.57
N ALA A 132 -10.65 -15.20 -14.61
CA ALA A 132 -10.61 -16.50 -15.25
C ALA A 132 -9.31 -16.70 -16.02
N ASN A 133 -8.86 -17.95 -16.12
CA ASN A 133 -8.02 -18.35 -17.25
C ASN A 133 -8.96 -18.62 -18.44
N ALA A 134 -8.73 -17.96 -19.56
CA ALA A 134 -9.42 -18.29 -20.80
C ALA A 134 -8.91 -19.63 -21.35
N ASP A 135 -7.59 -19.84 -21.30
CA ASP A 135 -6.88 -21.05 -21.71
C ASP A 135 -5.51 -21.15 -20.99
N ASP A 136 -4.55 -21.91 -21.54
CA ASP A 136 -3.18 -22.05 -21.02
C ASP A 136 -2.30 -20.80 -21.27
N ARG A 137 -2.80 -19.82 -22.03
CA ARG A 137 -2.06 -18.63 -22.50
C ARG A 137 -2.59 -17.32 -21.93
N PHE A 138 -3.86 -17.23 -21.59
CA PHE A 138 -4.47 -15.97 -21.18
C PHE A 138 -5.22 -16.07 -19.86
N PHE A 139 -4.89 -15.16 -18.96
CA PHE A 139 -5.69 -14.84 -17.77
C PHE A 139 -6.37 -13.49 -17.98
N GLY A 140 -7.64 -13.37 -17.59
CA GLY A 140 -8.40 -12.13 -17.61
C GLY A 140 -8.90 -11.74 -16.23
N ARG A 141 -8.93 -10.44 -15.93
CA ARG A 141 -9.53 -9.87 -14.73
C ARG A 141 -10.32 -8.61 -15.07
N LEU A 142 -11.50 -8.50 -14.46
CA LEU A 142 -12.32 -7.31 -14.44
C LEU A 142 -12.59 -6.95 -12.98
N THR A 143 -12.38 -5.70 -12.59
CA THR A 143 -12.73 -5.15 -11.28
C THR A 143 -13.50 -3.86 -11.50
N ALA A 144 -14.71 -3.82 -10.98
CA ALA A 144 -15.56 -2.65 -11.01
C ALA A 144 -15.93 -2.24 -9.59
N ALA A 145 -15.89 -0.95 -9.31
CA ALA A 145 -16.22 -0.38 -8.02
C ALA A 145 -17.56 0.35 -8.07
N LEU A 146 -18.28 0.29 -6.95
CA LEU A 146 -19.42 1.13 -6.65
C LEU A 146 -19.07 2.00 -5.45
N HIS A 147 -19.23 3.30 -5.59
CA HIS A 147 -19.03 4.27 -4.52
C HIS A 147 -20.02 5.43 -4.68
N ASP A 148 -20.29 6.16 -3.60
CA ASP A 148 -21.12 7.36 -3.65
C ASP A 148 -20.24 8.59 -3.93
N HIS A 149 -20.56 9.33 -4.98
CA HIS A 149 -19.93 10.61 -5.34
C HIS A 149 -21.03 11.59 -5.76
N ASP A 150 -20.99 12.82 -5.23
CA ASP A 150 -22.01 13.86 -5.45
C ASP A 150 -23.46 13.40 -5.22
N SER A 151 -23.69 12.64 -4.13
CA SER A 151 -25.00 12.09 -3.77
C SER A 151 -25.60 11.10 -4.79
N ALA A 152 -24.79 10.59 -5.71
CA ALA A 152 -25.15 9.53 -6.64
C ALA A 152 -24.20 8.34 -6.50
N THR A 153 -24.74 7.13 -6.52
CA THR A 153 -23.92 5.92 -6.62
C THR A 153 -23.35 5.83 -8.03
N GLN A 154 -22.04 5.93 -8.15
CA GLN A 154 -21.31 5.79 -9.40
C GLN A 154 -20.81 4.36 -9.57
N PHE A 155 -20.69 3.94 -10.82
CA PHE A 155 -20.10 2.66 -11.21
C PHE A 155 -18.86 2.94 -12.04
N GLU A 156 -17.70 2.56 -11.52
CA GLU A 156 -16.42 2.77 -12.20
C GLU A 156 -15.73 1.44 -12.52
N LEU A 157 -15.13 1.38 -13.72
CA LEU A 157 -14.24 0.29 -14.10
C LEU A 157 -12.79 0.64 -13.73
N GLU A 158 -12.27 -0.04 -12.70
CA GLU A 158 -10.92 0.19 -12.19
C GLU A 158 -9.89 -0.66 -12.92
N GLU A 159 -10.18 -1.96 -13.11
CA GLU A 159 -9.29 -2.88 -13.84
C GLU A 159 -10.07 -3.67 -14.89
N ALA A 160 -9.47 -3.82 -16.07
CA ALA A 160 -9.94 -4.69 -17.14
C ALA A 160 -8.74 -5.05 -18.00
N PHE A 161 -8.06 -6.15 -17.66
CA PHE A 161 -6.81 -6.53 -18.33
C PHE A 161 -6.75 -8.02 -18.64
N ILE A 162 -5.82 -8.33 -19.54
CA ILE A 162 -5.34 -9.69 -19.79
C ILE A 162 -3.85 -9.80 -19.41
N ASP A 163 -3.48 -10.93 -18.82
CA ASP A 163 -2.09 -11.35 -18.61
C ASP A 163 -1.77 -12.49 -19.59
N VAL A 164 -0.64 -12.39 -20.28
CA VAL A 164 -0.09 -13.48 -21.10
C VAL A 164 0.72 -14.42 -20.19
N LEU A 165 0.34 -15.69 -20.20
CA LEU A 165 0.89 -16.74 -19.37
C LEU A 165 1.98 -17.55 -20.10
N GLY A 166 2.91 -18.10 -19.33
CA GLY A 166 3.89 -19.06 -19.83
C GLY A 166 4.94 -18.48 -20.77
N LEU A 167 5.20 -17.17 -20.72
CA LEU A 167 6.34 -16.57 -21.41
C LEU A 167 7.66 -17.05 -20.78
N PRO A 168 8.71 -17.31 -21.59
CA PRO A 168 9.98 -17.81 -21.09
C PRO A 168 10.74 -16.74 -20.28
N ALA A 169 11.79 -17.19 -19.57
CA ALA A 169 12.78 -16.34 -18.91
C ALA A 169 12.21 -15.37 -17.84
N GLY A 170 11.07 -15.70 -17.23
CA GLY A 170 10.45 -14.89 -16.16
C GLY A 170 9.77 -13.63 -16.68
N VAL A 171 9.52 -13.53 -17.98
CA VAL A 171 8.82 -12.40 -18.60
C VAL A 171 7.32 -12.52 -18.37
N GLY A 172 6.65 -11.40 -18.13
CA GLY A 172 5.20 -11.27 -18.13
C GLY A 172 4.77 -10.09 -19.00
N LEU A 173 3.64 -10.25 -19.69
CA LEU A 173 3.04 -9.18 -20.48
C LEU A 173 1.59 -9.01 -20.04
N ARG A 174 1.20 -7.76 -19.79
CA ARG A 174 -0.17 -7.37 -19.45
C ARG A 174 -0.64 -6.29 -20.41
N ALA A 175 -1.92 -6.34 -20.78
CA ALA A 175 -2.55 -5.28 -21.58
C ALA A 175 -3.99 -5.02 -21.11
N GLY A 176 -4.41 -3.75 -21.15
CA GLY A 176 -5.74 -3.30 -20.72
C GLY A 176 -5.65 -2.21 -19.66
N ARG A 177 -6.68 -2.08 -18.83
CA ARG A 177 -6.69 -1.16 -17.68
C ARG A 177 -6.18 -1.83 -16.43
N PHE A 178 -5.17 -1.27 -15.77
CA PHE A 178 -4.58 -1.84 -14.55
C PHE A 178 -3.90 -0.77 -13.69
N PHE A 179 -3.77 -1.05 -12.39
CA PHE A 179 -2.92 -0.27 -11.51
C PHE A 179 -1.45 -0.41 -11.89
N SER A 180 -0.76 0.72 -11.97
CA SER A 180 0.69 0.75 -12.16
C SER A 180 1.41 0.07 -10.99
N ASP A 181 2.49 -0.64 -11.26
CA ASP A 181 3.31 -1.28 -10.22
C ASP A 181 4.34 -0.31 -9.58
N ILE A 182 4.12 1.01 -9.67
CA ILE A 182 4.95 2.02 -8.98
C ILE A 182 4.73 1.98 -7.44
N GLY A 183 5.82 1.96 -6.67
CA GLY A 183 5.75 1.95 -5.21
C GLY A 183 5.16 0.65 -4.65
N TYR A 184 4.81 0.63 -3.35
CA TYR A 184 4.24 -0.57 -2.73
C TYR A 184 2.73 -0.54 -2.57
N LEU A 185 2.17 0.63 -2.31
CA LEU A 185 0.75 0.78 -2.06
C LEU A 185 -0.08 0.88 -3.35
N ASN A 186 0.49 1.35 -4.45
CA ASN A 186 -0.28 1.73 -5.64
C ASN A 186 -1.04 0.58 -6.30
N SER A 187 -0.43 -0.61 -6.36
CA SER A 187 -1.03 -1.80 -6.99
C SER A 187 -2.10 -2.49 -6.13
N LYS A 188 -2.54 -1.81 -5.05
CA LYS A 188 -3.48 -2.33 -4.07
C LYS A 188 -4.74 -1.50 -4.06
N HIS A 189 -5.85 -2.19 -4.25
CA HIS A 189 -7.19 -1.64 -4.06
C HIS A 189 -7.43 -1.15 -2.63
N PRO A 190 -8.21 -0.07 -2.41
CA PRO A 190 -8.37 0.56 -1.11
C PRO A 190 -8.88 -0.35 0.01
N HIS A 191 -9.74 -1.32 -0.29
CA HIS A 191 -10.22 -2.30 0.70
C HIS A 191 -9.08 -3.17 1.28
N SER A 192 -7.94 -3.27 0.59
CA SER A 192 -6.78 -4.04 1.03
C SER A 192 -5.78 -3.22 1.84
N TRP A 193 -5.97 -1.90 1.95
CA TRP A 193 -5.11 -1.02 2.72
C TRP A 193 -5.21 -1.27 4.23
N ASP A 194 -4.12 -1.00 4.94
CA ASP A 194 -4.06 -1.11 6.40
C ASP A 194 -4.74 0.05 7.14
N PHE A 195 -4.96 1.17 6.45
CA PHE A 195 -5.70 2.33 6.93
C PHE A 195 -6.92 2.58 6.04
N ALA A 196 -7.93 3.25 6.56
CA ALA A 196 -9.20 3.51 5.87
C ALA A 196 -9.10 4.58 4.77
N ASP A 197 -7.94 5.21 4.59
CA ASP A 197 -7.70 6.28 3.63
C ASP A 197 -6.26 6.23 3.09
N ALA A 198 -6.06 6.80 1.89
CA ALA A 198 -4.75 6.90 1.25
C ALA A 198 -3.80 7.82 2.03
N PRO A 199 -2.48 7.51 2.08
CA PRO A 199 -1.46 8.44 2.59
C PRO A 199 -1.51 9.81 1.91
N LEU A 200 -1.08 10.87 2.60
CA LEU A 200 -1.14 12.23 2.03
C LEU A 200 -0.35 12.35 0.72
N ALA A 201 0.77 11.64 0.59
CA ALA A 201 1.59 11.66 -0.63
C ALA A 201 0.86 11.01 -1.83
N TYR A 202 0.07 9.97 -1.59
CA TYR A 202 -0.74 9.33 -2.62
C TYR A 202 -1.90 10.23 -3.05
N ARG A 203 -2.58 10.88 -2.09
CA ARG A 203 -3.61 11.89 -2.39
C ARG A 203 -3.06 13.04 -3.23
N ALA A 204 -1.93 13.60 -2.81
CA ALA A 204 -1.33 14.76 -3.45
C ALA A 204 -0.80 14.48 -4.88
N PHE A 205 -0.23 13.30 -5.11
CA PHE A 205 0.55 13.05 -6.33
C PHE A 205 -0.10 12.07 -7.30
N LEU A 206 -1.05 11.25 -6.85
CA LEU A 206 -1.68 10.20 -7.66
C LEU A 206 -3.21 10.19 -7.60
N GLY A 207 -3.84 11.12 -6.87
CA GLY A 207 -5.31 11.12 -6.74
C GLY A 207 -5.82 9.87 -6.00
N GLU A 208 -5.10 9.45 -4.95
CA GLU A 208 -5.25 8.21 -4.18
C GLU A 208 -4.50 6.99 -4.74
N ALA A 209 -4.62 6.70 -6.03
CA ALA A 209 -3.88 5.61 -6.68
C ALA A 209 -3.84 5.80 -8.21
N TYR A 210 -2.75 5.36 -8.83
CA TYR A 210 -2.52 5.50 -10.25
C TYR A 210 -2.79 4.21 -11.02
N PHE A 211 -3.72 4.29 -11.96
CA PHE A 211 -4.05 3.24 -12.91
C PHE A 211 -4.36 3.87 -14.26
N ASP A 212 -4.17 3.13 -15.33
CA ASP A 212 -4.49 3.62 -16.67
C ASP A 212 -4.69 2.46 -17.64
N ASP A 213 -5.14 2.79 -18.85
CA ASP A 213 -5.16 1.90 -20.00
C ASP A 213 -3.74 1.81 -20.59
N GLY A 214 -3.22 0.60 -20.83
CA GLY A 214 -1.88 0.47 -21.40
C GLY A 214 -1.36 -0.95 -21.57
N VAL A 215 -0.04 -1.06 -21.64
CA VAL A 215 0.72 -2.32 -21.71
C VAL A 215 1.85 -2.30 -20.70
N GLN A 216 1.98 -3.38 -19.92
CA GLN A 216 3.09 -3.58 -18.98
C GLN A 216 3.94 -4.77 -19.42
N LEU A 217 5.26 -4.54 -19.49
CA LEU A 217 6.26 -5.60 -19.57
C LEU A 217 6.91 -5.75 -18.19
N ARG A 218 7.01 -6.99 -17.71
CA ARG A 218 7.61 -7.30 -16.42
C ARG A 218 8.60 -8.46 -16.54
N TRP A 219 9.66 -8.41 -15.76
CA TRP A 219 10.68 -9.44 -15.69
C TRP A 219 10.97 -9.80 -14.24
N LEU A 220 10.79 -11.08 -13.91
CA LEU A 220 11.19 -11.68 -12.65
C LEU A 220 12.51 -12.43 -12.86
N ALA A 221 13.57 -12.01 -12.16
CA ALA A 221 14.87 -12.64 -12.31
C ALA A 221 14.87 -14.07 -11.75
N PRO A 222 15.53 -15.04 -12.42
CA PRO A 222 15.65 -16.42 -11.96
C PRO A 222 16.73 -16.55 -10.87
N THR A 223 16.61 -15.78 -9.79
CA THR A 223 17.56 -15.71 -8.68
C THR A 223 16.90 -16.11 -7.36
N PRO A 224 17.66 -16.62 -6.37
CA PRO A 224 17.11 -16.88 -5.03
C PRO A 224 16.67 -15.61 -4.29
N LEU A 225 17.34 -14.47 -4.57
CA LEU A 225 16.87 -13.16 -4.13
C LEU A 225 15.70 -12.75 -5.04
N PHE A 226 14.61 -12.24 -4.48
CA PHE A 226 13.53 -11.66 -5.27
C PHE A 226 14.07 -10.41 -5.96
N MET A 227 14.00 -10.40 -7.29
CA MET A 227 14.30 -9.24 -8.12
C MET A 227 13.28 -9.17 -9.24
N GLU A 228 12.56 -8.06 -9.32
CA GLU A 228 11.59 -7.79 -10.36
C GLU A 228 11.89 -6.43 -10.98
N ALA A 229 11.74 -6.30 -12.28
CA ALA A 229 11.77 -5.03 -12.98
C ALA A 229 10.64 -4.97 -14.00
N GLY A 230 10.12 -3.79 -14.27
CA GLY A 230 9.10 -3.61 -15.28
C GLY A 230 9.04 -2.21 -15.85
N ALA A 231 8.34 -2.10 -16.97
CA ALA A 231 8.07 -0.85 -17.66
C ALA A 231 6.64 -0.86 -18.21
N GLU A 232 6.02 0.31 -18.22
CA GLU A 232 4.63 0.51 -18.60
C GLU A 232 4.53 1.64 -19.62
N LEU A 233 3.75 1.41 -20.67
CA LEU A 233 3.31 2.42 -21.62
C LEU A 233 1.81 2.61 -21.41
N LEU A 234 1.41 3.83 -21.08
CA LEU A 234 0.09 4.15 -20.54
C LEU A 234 -0.53 5.31 -21.33
N ARG A 235 -1.86 5.33 -21.35
CA ARG A 235 -2.63 6.26 -22.17
C ARG A 235 -2.47 7.73 -21.76
N GLY A 236 -2.27 8.01 -20.47
CA GLY A 236 -2.14 9.35 -19.92
C GLY A 236 -3.48 10.06 -19.75
N GLN A 237 -4.54 9.34 -19.34
CA GLN A 237 -5.88 9.93 -19.14
C GLN A 237 -6.20 10.22 -17.66
N ARG A 238 -5.35 9.77 -16.74
CA ARG A 238 -5.58 9.90 -15.30
C ARG A 238 -4.48 10.70 -14.62
N PHE A 239 -4.87 11.45 -13.60
CA PHE A 239 -3.96 12.24 -12.77
C PHE A 239 -2.77 11.39 -12.30
N PRO A 240 -1.51 11.86 -12.41
CA PRO A 240 -1.11 13.24 -12.75
C PRO A 240 -1.04 13.58 -14.25
N ALA A 241 -1.33 12.62 -15.15
CA ALA A 241 -1.51 12.89 -16.58
C ALA A 241 -2.92 13.44 -16.87
N ALA A 242 -3.13 13.97 -18.08
CA ALA A 242 -4.44 14.34 -18.58
C ALA A 242 -4.45 14.43 -20.12
N GLY A 243 -5.66 14.36 -20.70
CA GLY A 243 -5.88 14.65 -22.12
C GLY A 243 -5.54 13.54 -23.12
N ALA A 244 -4.89 12.44 -22.70
CA ALA A 244 -4.24 11.50 -23.63
C ALA A 244 -3.28 12.19 -24.62
N ALA A 245 -2.45 13.09 -24.08
CA ALA A 245 -1.34 13.68 -24.81
C ALA A 245 -0.56 12.63 -25.63
N ASN A 246 0.01 13.04 -26.76
CA ASN A 246 0.82 12.18 -27.66
C ASN A 246 0.07 10.97 -28.26
N ASP A 247 -1.11 11.19 -28.87
CA ASP A 247 -1.88 10.14 -29.57
C ASP A 247 -2.25 8.92 -28.67
N GLY A 248 -2.39 9.14 -27.36
CA GLY A 248 -2.70 8.08 -26.39
C GLY A 248 -1.48 7.38 -25.79
N LEU A 249 -0.33 8.06 -25.71
CA LEU A 249 0.87 7.64 -24.98
C LEU A 249 1.32 8.74 -24.00
N GLY A 250 0.40 9.26 -23.20
CA GLY A 250 0.65 10.40 -22.30
C GLY A 250 1.30 10.02 -20.97
N ALA A 251 1.60 8.75 -20.71
CA ALA A 251 2.34 8.38 -19.50
C ALA A 251 3.21 7.12 -19.70
N TYR A 252 4.31 7.07 -18.96
CA TYR A 252 5.18 5.91 -18.89
C TYR A 252 5.74 5.72 -17.48
N SER A 253 5.90 4.46 -17.09
CA SER A 253 6.49 4.13 -15.80
C SER A 253 7.58 3.07 -15.94
N ALA A 254 8.51 3.07 -14.99
CA ALA A 254 9.47 2.00 -14.80
C ALA A 254 9.68 1.76 -13.31
N PHE A 255 9.89 0.50 -12.94
CA PHE A 255 10.07 0.10 -11.55
C PHE A 255 11.06 -1.05 -11.42
N VAL A 256 11.72 -1.11 -10.26
CA VAL A 256 12.57 -2.22 -9.83
C VAL A 256 12.26 -2.51 -8.36
N HIS A 257 12.06 -3.79 -8.05
CA HIS A 257 11.85 -4.29 -6.71
C HIS A 257 12.89 -5.34 -6.37
N VAL A 258 13.46 -5.27 -5.17
CA VAL A 258 14.40 -6.27 -4.65
C VAL A 258 13.95 -6.68 -3.25
N GLY A 259 14.02 -7.96 -2.94
CA GLY A 259 13.58 -8.46 -1.64
C GLY A 259 14.06 -9.86 -1.32
N GLY A 260 13.73 -10.31 -0.13
CA GLY A 260 14.05 -11.66 0.30
C GLY A 260 13.68 -11.91 1.76
N ASP A 261 14.06 -13.08 2.24
CA ASP A 261 13.78 -13.53 3.60
C ASP A 261 15.05 -13.50 4.47
N VAL A 262 14.88 -13.16 5.74
CA VAL A 262 15.92 -13.28 6.76
C VAL A 262 15.48 -14.35 7.77
N GLY A 263 15.96 -15.57 7.55
CA GLY A 263 15.46 -16.75 8.25
C GLY A 263 13.98 -17.01 7.94
N VAL A 264 13.30 -17.73 8.83
CA VAL A 264 11.87 -18.06 8.64
C VAL A 264 10.93 -16.96 9.12
N GLY A 265 11.43 -15.95 9.83
CA GLY A 265 10.60 -15.03 10.61
C GLY A 265 10.52 -13.60 10.05
N HIS A 266 11.26 -13.30 8.98
CA HIS A 266 11.36 -11.95 8.44
C HIS A 266 11.38 -11.98 6.93
N SER A 267 10.68 -11.04 6.31
CA SER A 267 10.79 -10.76 4.88
C SER A 267 10.87 -9.26 4.63
N TRP A 268 11.59 -8.87 3.59
CA TRP A 268 11.80 -7.48 3.27
C TRP A 268 11.71 -7.24 1.76
N ARG A 269 11.36 -6.00 1.40
CA ARG A 269 11.38 -5.51 0.03
C ARG A 269 11.82 -4.05 0.04
N VAL A 270 12.61 -3.67 -0.95
CA VAL A 270 12.88 -2.28 -1.31
C VAL A 270 12.53 -2.08 -2.78
N GLY A 271 12.08 -0.89 -3.12
CA GLY A 271 11.72 -0.55 -4.48
C GLY A 271 12.14 0.85 -4.86
N LEU A 272 12.32 1.02 -6.17
CA LEU A 272 12.49 2.32 -6.80
C LEU A 272 11.65 2.34 -8.06
N SER A 273 10.85 3.37 -8.22
CA SER A 273 10.02 3.55 -9.41
C SER A 273 10.00 4.99 -9.87
N ARG A 274 9.66 5.18 -11.15
CA ARG A 274 9.49 6.49 -11.78
C ARG A 274 8.27 6.45 -12.69
N LEU A 275 7.42 7.44 -12.55
CA LEU A 275 6.30 7.75 -13.44
C LEU A 275 6.59 9.09 -14.10
N GLN A 276 6.49 9.15 -15.42
CA GLN A 276 6.44 10.39 -16.17
C GLN A 276 5.09 10.48 -16.88
N ALA A 277 4.48 11.64 -16.79
CA ALA A 277 3.14 11.92 -17.24
C ALA A 277 3.12 13.27 -17.95
N ASP A 278 2.55 13.30 -19.13
CA ASP A 278 2.20 14.50 -19.88
C ASP A 278 0.77 14.89 -19.53
N SER A 279 0.54 16.20 -19.45
CA SER A 279 -0.71 16.78 -19.00
C SER A 279 -1.15 17.85 -19.97
N GLU A 280 -2.29 17.64 -20.60
CA GLU A 280 -3.01 18.64 -21.41
C GLU A 280 -4.36 18.90 -20.73
N ASP A 281 -4.66 20.17 -20.44
CA ASP A 281 -5.90 20.62 -19.80
C ASP A 281 -6.22 19.90 -18.45
N ARG A 282 -5.21 19.67 -17.59
CA ARG A 282 -5.46 19.05 -16.27
C ARG A 282 -6.10 20.03 -15.30
N GLY A 283 -7.41 19.92 -15.16
CA GLY A 283 -8.19 20.61 -14.13
C GLY A 283 -7.98 20.03 -12.73
N GLU A 284 -8.30 20.84 -11.72
CA GLU A 284 -8.42 20.38 -10.34
C GLU A 284 -9.72 19.58 -10.15
N ALA A 285 -9.63 18.39 -9.53
CA ALA A 285 -10.81 17.58 -9.21
C ALA A 285 -11.30 17.86 -7.79
N GLY A 286 -12.62 17.85 -7.57
CA GLY A 286 -13.22 17.87 -6.22
C GLY A 286 -13.72 19.22 -5.69
N GLY A 287 -14.17 20.14 -6.55
CA GLY A 287 -14.70 21.43 -6.10
C GLY A 287 -15.80 22.00 -7.00
N HIS A 288 -17.05 21.55 -6.82
CA HIS A 288 -18.22 22.17 -7.46
C HIS A 288 -18.87 23.29 -6.62
N ASP A 289 -18.15 23.91 -5.68
CA ASP A 289 -18.69 25.02 -4.89
C ASP A 289 -17.70 26.17 -4.70
N HIS A 290 -18.14 27.36 -5.08
CA HIS A 290 -17.38 28.62 -5.06
C HIS A 290 -17.49 29.29 -3.68
N GLY A 291 -16.68 28.81 -2.73
CA GLY A 291 -16.52 29.46 -1.42
C GLY A 291 -15.33 30.46 -1.42
N PRO A 292 -15.40 31.59 -0.68
CA PRO A 292 -14.39 32.66 -0.69
C PRO A 292 -13.03 32.30 -0.04
N ALA A 293 -12.78 31.02 0.22
CA ALA A 293 -11.59 30.51 0.91
C ALA A 293 -10.93 29.32 0.18
N ARG A 294 -11.35 29.03 -1.07
CA ARG A 294 -10.76 27.96 -1.90
C ARG A 294 -9.96 28.54 -3.06
N PRO A 295 -8.97 27.80 -3.59
CA PRO A 295 -8.33 28.13 -4.86
C PRO A 295 -9.36 28.30 -5.98
N GLU A 296 -9.09 29.21 -6.90
CA GLU A 296 -9.84 29.30 -8.15
C GLU A 296 -9.58 28.05 -9.00
N PRO A 297 -10.57 27.55 -9.76
CA PRO A 297 -10.37 26.45 -10.69
C PRO A 297 -9.16 26.72 -11.59
N SER A 298 -8.19 25.81 -11.52
CA SER A 298 -6.94 25.94 -12.24
C SER A 298 -6.75 24.80 -13.23
N VAL A 299 -6.10 25.12 -14.35
CA VAL A 299 -5.74 24.15 -15.39
C VAL A 299 -4.22 24.12 -15.54
N PHE A 300 -3.65 22.91 -15.60
CA PHE A 300 -2.23 22.69 -15.79
C PHE A 300 -1.94 21.99 -17.12
N ASP A 301 -0.99 22.57 -17.86
CA ASP A 301 -0.40 22.03 -19.08
C ASP A 301 1.10 21.85 -18.91
N GLY A 302 1.62 20.63 -19.10
CA GLY A 302 3.05 20.36 -19.03
C GLY A 302 3.40 18.94 -18.59
N ASP A 303 4.61 18.79 -18.08
CA ASP A 303 5.19 17.52 -17.65
C ASP A 303 5.08 17.33 -16.14
N SER A 304 4.78 16.12 -15.70
CA SER A 304 4.84 15.68 -14.31
C SER A 304 5.73 14.44 -14.18
N ARG A 305 6.73 14.51 -13.29
CA ARG A 305 7.71 13.43 -13.08
C ARG A 305 7.75 13.05 -11.61
N LEU A 306 7.26 11.86 -11.29
CA LEU A 306 7.21 11.32 -9.94
C LEU A 306 8.23 10.20 -9.78
N THR A 307 9.06 10.27 -8.75
CA THR A 307 9.96 9.18 -8.32
C THR A 307 9.52 8.68 -6.95
N ILE A 308 9.42 7.37 -6.78
CA ILE A 308 9.02 6.73 -5.52
C ILE A 308 10.12 5.77 -5.06
N ALA A 309 10.48 5.86 -3.79
CA ALA A 309 11.31 4.87 -3.11
C ALA A 309 10.50 4.23 -1.98
N ASP A 310 10.38 2.90 -1.97
CA ASP A 310 9.62 2.15 -0.98
C ASP A 310 10.47 1.15 -0.20
N VAL A 311 10.08 0.91 1.04
CA VAL A 311 10.61 -0.17 1.87
C VAL A 311 9.49 -0.84 2.65
N VAL A 312 9.54 -2.17 2.69
CA VAL A 312 8.63 -3.03 3.44
C VAL A 312 9.45 -4.01 4.25
N TRP A 313 9.09 -4.16 5.52
CA TRP A 313 9.64 -5.19 6.40
C TRP A 313 8.51 -5.89 7.13
N LYS A 314 8.41 -7.20 6.96
CA LYS A 314 7.44 -8.04 7.64
C LYS A 314 8.16 -8.95 8.62
N TRP A 315 7.54 -9.13 9.78
CA TRP A 315 8.00 -10.04 10.82
C TRP A 315 6.86 -10.93 11.30
N ALA A 316 7.15 -12.21 11.47
CA ALA A 316 6.26 -13.19 12.08
C ALA A 316 7.09 -14.19 12.89
N PRO A 317 6.83 -14.38 14.21
CA PRO A 317 7.53 -15.37 15.01
C PRO A 317 7.42 -16.77 14.39
N HIS A 318 8.56 -17.44 14.22
CA HIS A 318 8.65 -18.79 13.63
C HIS A 318 7.97 -18.91 12.24
N GLY A 319 7.84 -17.80 11.50
CA GLY A 319 7.21 -17.79 10.19
C GLY A 319 5.69 -17.95 10.19
N ASN A 320 5.02 -17.77 11.34
CA ASN A 320 3.57 -17.87 11.43
C ASN A 320 2.88 -16.49 11.52
N PRO A 321 2.47 -15.90 10.38
CA PRO A 321 1.83 -14.59 10.40
C PRO A 321 0.40 -14.62 10.95
N THR A 322 -0.23 -15.78 11.16
CA THR A 322 -1.67 -15.84 11.50
C THR A 322 -1.99 -15.44 12.94
N ARG A 323 -1.01 -15.53 13.86
CA ARG A 323 -1.23 -15.26 15.28
C ARG A 323 -0.65 -13.92 15.72
N ARG A 324 0.60 -13.67 15.35
CA ARG A 324 1.37 -12.50 15.74
C ARG A 324 2.27 -12.11 14.57
N ASN A 325 2.19 -10.87 14.12
CA ASN A 325 3.03 -10.37 13.03
C ASN A 325 3.19 -8.86 13.16
N MET A 326 4.16 -8.30 12.46
CA MET A 326 4.32 -6.87 12.28
C MET A 326 4.68 -6.58 10.83
N THR A 327 4.06 -5.54 10.26
CA THR A 327 4.47 -4.95 8.99
C THR A 327 4.94 -3.53 9.26
N LEU A 328 6.14 -3.21 8.81
CA LEU A 328 6.65 -1.86 8.69
C LEU A 328 6.69 -1.52 7.20
N GLN A 329 6.22 -0.33 6.85
CA GLN A 329 6.14 0.11 5.46
C GLN A 329 6.40 1.62 5.44
N ALA A 330 7.21 2.07 4.50
CA ALA A 330 7.41 3.49 4.26
C ALA A 330 7.66 3.75 2.77
N GLU A 331 7.13 4.86 2.28
CA GLU A 331 7.40 5.34 0.92
C GLU A 331 7.73 6.83 0.95
N TYR A 332 8.71 7.20 0.12
CA TYR A 332 9.09 8.58 -0.15
C TYR A 332 8.84 8.89 -1.62
N LEU A 333 8.10 9.97 -1.87
CA LEU A 333 7.65 10.41 -3.18
C LEU A 333 8.23 11.79 -3.45
N HIS A 334 8.80 11.98 -4.65
CA HIS A 334 9.34 13.25 -5.11
C HIS A 334 8.79 13.54 -6.51
N ARG A 335 8.07 14.65 -6.64
CA ARG A 335 7.42 15.09 -7.87
C ARG A 335 8.02 16.42 -8.33
N ASP A 336 8.46 16.44 -9.58
CA ASP A 336 8.79 17.67 -10.31
C ASP A 336 7.74 17.90 -11.39
N GLU A 337 7.17 19.11 -11.45
CA GLU A 337 6.27 19.56 -12.50
C GLU A 337 6.85 20.79 -13.19
N ASP A 338 6.80 20.81 -14.52
CA ASP A 338 7.23 21.96 -15.33
C ASP A 338 6.18 22.21 -16.41
N GLY A 339 5.69 23.44 -16.51
CA GLY A 339 4.64 23.76 -17.47
C GLY A 339 4.04 25.15 -17.30
N ARG A 340 2.73 25.23 -17.54
CA ARG A 340 1.92 26.43 -17.37
C ARG A 340 0.71 26.11 -16.52
N VAL A 341 0.29 27.10 -15.74
CA VAL A 341 -0.96 27.09 -15.01
C VAL A 341 -1.80 28.27 -15.49
N SER A 342 -3.09 28.05 -15.62
CA SER A 342 -4.08 29.09 -15.91
C SER A 342 -5.22 29.03 -14.91
N VAL A 343 -5.80 30.20 -14.64
CA VAL A 343 -6.98 30.42 -13.79
C VAL A 343 -7.96 31.34 -14.54
N ASP A 344 -9.15 31.57 -13.99
CA ASP A 344 -10.19 32.43 -14.58
C ASP A 344 -10.52 32.04 -16.04
N ASP A 345 -10.78 30.75 -16.27
CA ASP A 345 -11.07 30.19 -17.60
C ASP A 345 -9.97 30.54 -18.65
N GLY A 346 -8.72 30.62 -18.21
CA GLY A 346 -7.58 30.92 -19.08
C GLY A 346 -7.25 32.41 -19.22
N ALA A 347 -7.98 33.31 -18.55
CA ALA A 347 -7.73 34.75 -18.64
C ALA A 347 -6.41 35.18 -17.99
N ALA A 348 -5.98 34.46 -16.94
CA ALA A 348 -4.71 34.69 -16.27
C ALA A 348 -3.84 33.42 -16.31
N THR A 349 -2.54 33.59 -16.55
CA THR A 349 -1.62 32.46 -16.76
C THR A 349 -0.23 32.74 -16.23
N SER A 350 0.40 31.69 -15.69
CA SER A 350 1.79 31.72 -15.24
C SER A 350 2.55 30.53 -15.81
N THR A 351 3.85 30.70 -16.03
CA THR A 351 4.77 29.55 -16.02
C THR A 351 4.75 28.90 -14.64
N TYR A 352 4.97 27.61 -14.57
CA TYR A 352 4.96 26.87 -13.32
C TYR A 352 6.10 25.87 -13.30
N ARG A 353 6.87 25.90 -12.20
CA ARG A 353 7.87 24.90 -11.85
C ARG A 353 7.65 24.52 -10.39
N GLY A 354 7.21 23.29 -10.17
CA GLY A 354 6.91 22.77 -8.85
C GLY A 354 7.84 21.65 -8.46
N THR A 355 8.51 21.76 -7.32
CA THR A 355 9.21 20.64 -6.68
C THR A 355 8.50 20.29 -5.39
N GLN A 356 7.95 19.09 -5.34
CA GLN A 356 7.06 18.63 -4.28
C GLN A 356 7.54 17.29 -3.75
N GLN A 357 7.40 17.09 -2.46
CA GLN A 357 7.83 15.87 -1.80
C GLN A 357 6.82 15.45 -0.74
N GLY A 358 6.69 14.14 -0.58
CA GLY A 358 5.76 13.55 0.37
C GLY A 358 6.29 12.22 0.85
N TRP A 359 6.00 11.87 2.10
CA TRP A 359 6.29 10.53 2.59
C TRP A 359 5.26 10.09 3.59
N TYR A 360 5.17 8.77 3.74
CA TYR A 360 4.50 8.17 4.87
C TYR A 360 5.32 7.01 5.43
N ALA A 361 5.13 6.75 6.71
CA ALA A 361 5.66 5.58 7.38
C ALA A 361 4.58 5.00 8.29
N GLN A 362 4.39 3.68 8.21
CA GLN A 362 3.40 2.97 9.00
C GLN A 362 3.96 1.71 9.64
N ALA A 363 3.41 1.40 10.81
CA ALA A 363 3.64 0.15 11.52
C ALA A 363 2.30 -0.47 11.89
N VAL A 364 2.10 -1.73 11.51
CA VAL A 364 0.90 -2.49 11.83
C VAL A 364 1.31 -3.74 12.58
N TYR A 365 0.80 -3.91 13.79
CA TYR A 365 1.16 -5.01 14.67
C TYR A 365 -0.07 -5.83 15.05
N GLN A 366 -0.08 -7.08 14.60
CA GLN A 366 -1.02 -8.08 15.09
C GLN A 366 -0.50 -8.63 16.42
N PHE A 367 -1.01 -8.12 17.54
CA PHE A 367 -0.54 -8.48 18.88
C PHE A 367 -1.23 -9.72 19.45
N ARG A 368 -2.43 -10.05 18.96
CA ARG A 368 -3.15 -11.28 19.26
C ARG A 368 -3.93 -11.73 18.01
N PRO A 369 -4.32 -13.01 17.90
CA PRO A 369 -5.13 -13.46 16.76
C PRO A 369 -6.33 -12.54 16.55
N ARG A 370 -6.57 -12.12 15.30
CA ARG A 370 -7.69 -11.27 14.87
C ARG A 370 -7.62 -9.78 15.22
N TRP A 371 -6.63 -9.34 15.99
CA TRP A 371 -6.55 -7.93 16.40
C TRP A 371 -5.26 -7.30 15.92
N ARG A 372 -5.38 -6.16 15.24
CA ARG A 372 -4.23 -5.36 14.79
C ARG A 372 -4.34 -3.95 15.32
N LEU A 373 -3.21 -3.39 15.71
CA LEU A 373 -3.04 -1.98 16.04
C LEU A 373 -2.08 -1.39 15.02
N GLY A 374 -2.41 -0.23 14.46
CA GLY A 374 -1.57 0.47 13.50
C GLY A 374 -1.36 1.93 13.87
N ALA A 375 -0.20 2.45 13.46
CA ALA A 375 0.09 3.87 13.44
C ALA A 375 0.68 4.26 12.09
N ARG A 376 0.29 5.41 11.54
CA ARG A 376 0.87 6.00 10.32
C ARG A 376 1.17 7.47 10.53
N LEU A 377 2.30 7.90 10.00
CA LEU A 377 2.74 9.30 9.94
C LEU A 377 2.82 9.68 8.47
N ASP A 378 2.27 10.82 8.11
CA ASP A 378 2.31 11.40 6.77
C ASP A 378 2.89 12.82 6.84
N ARG A 379 3.68 13.23 5.83
CA ARG A 379 4.10 14.62 5.68
C ARG A 379 4.32 15.01 4.23
N LEU A 380 3.95 16.24 3.89
CA LEU A 380 4.19 16.87 2.59
C LEU A 380 4.99 18.17 2.74
N SER A 381 5.62 18.56 1.64
CA SER A 381 6.10 19.92 1.42
C SER A 381 6.25 20.20 -0.07
N SER A 382 6.03 21.44 -0.45
CA SER A 382 6.19 21.91 -1.82
C SER A 382 7.01 23.20 -1.87
N SER A 383 7.66 23.39 -3.02
CA SER A 383 8.38 24.59 -3.40
C SER A 383 8.05 24.87 -4.85
N ASN A 384 7.18 25.85 -5.07
CA ASN A 384 6.65 26.17 -6.39
C ASN A 384 7.05 27.59 -6.77
N ASP A 385 7.39 27.78 -8.04
CA ASP A 385 7.82 29.04 -8.64
C ASP A 385 7.15 29.25 -10.00
N GLY A 386 7.03 30.51 -10.40
CA GLY A 386 6.35 30.90 -11.64
C GLY A 386 6.55 32.37 -11.99
N SER A 387 6.14 32.73 -13.21
CA SER A 387 6.27 34.09 -13.73
C SER A 387 5.27 35.07 -13.12
N ASP A 388 4.14 34.59 -12.63
CA ASP A 388 3.12 35.37 -11.94
C ASP A 388 2.74 34.69 -10.62
N ARG A 389 3.03 35.38 -9.51
CA ARG A 389 2.84 34.83 -8.17
C ARG A 389 1.37 34.87 -7.74
N ASP A 390 0.59 35.81 -8.25
CA ASP A 390 -0.82 35.94 -7.90
C ASP A 390 -1.61 34.79 -8.53
N VAL A 391 -1.33 34.46 -9.81
CA VAL A 391 -1.88 33.27 -10.47
C VAL A 391 -1.57 31.97 -9.71
N LEU A 392 -0.34 31.82 -9.19
CA LEU A 392 0.01 30.64 -8.39
C LEU A 392 -0.69 30.62 -7.01
N ALA A 393 -0.96 31.78 -6.43
CA ALA A 393 -1.70 31.89 -5.18
C ALA A 393 -3.18 31.51 -5.39
N ASP A 394 -3.78 32.03 -6.45
CA ASP A 394 -5.18 31.76 -6.84
C ASP A 394 -5.36 30.28 -7.18
N ALA A 395 -4.40 29.65 -7.86
CA ALA A 395 -4.39 28.21 -8.11
C ALA A 395 -4.06 27.33 -6.88
N GLY A 396 -3.87 27.91 -5.69
CA GLY A 396 -3.57 27.15 -4.46
C GLY A 396 -2.17 26.52 -4.42
N LEU A 397 -1.31 26.87 -5.36
CA LEU A 397 0.04 26.30 -5.54
C LEU A 397 1.09 26.94 -4.62
N LEU A 398 0.72 27.91 -3.79
CA LEU A 398 1.63 28.47 -2.78
C LEU A 398 1.28 27.94 -1.39
N ALA A 399 2.13 27.06 -0.84
CA ALA A 399 1.92 26.49 0.49
C ALA A 399 2.04 27.51 1.65
N GLY A 400 2.52 28.74 1.40
CA GLY A 400 2.66 29.77 2.45
C GLY A 400 3.60 29.39 3.60
N GLY A 401 4.51 28.43 3.39
CA GLY A 401 5.36 27.85 4.44
C GLY A 401 4.70 26.74 5.27
N HIS A 402 3.41 26.44 5.04
CA HIS A 402 2.73 25.31 5.64
C HIS A 402 3.28 23.99 5.10
N ARG A 403 3.31 22.96 5.95
CA ARG A 403 3.76 21.61 5.59
C ARG A 403 2.72 20.62 6.09
N PRO A 404 1.78 20.20 5.21
CA PRO A 404 0.74 19.25 5.56
C PRO A 404 1.32 18.03 6.28
N GLN A 405 0.69 17.62 7.38
CA GLN A 405 1.08 16.42 8.11
C GLN A 405 -0.14 15.75 8.75
N ARG A 406 -0.09 14.43 8.91
CA ARG A 406 -1.18 13.67 9.52
C ARG A 406 -0.63 12.54 10.39
N TYR A 407 -1.32 12.31 11.50
CA TYR A 407 -1.04 11.24 12.45
C TYR A 407 -2.27 10.34 12.53
N SER A 408 -2.13 9.08 12.13
CA SER A 408 -3.23 8.12 12.12
C SER A 408 -2.98 7.00 13.13
N LEU A 409 -4.02 6.60 13.84
CA LEU A 409 -4.06 5.40 14.67
C LEU A 409 -5.25 4.54 14.26
N MET A 410 -5.05 3.23 14.12
CA MET A 410 -6.13 2.30 13.78
C MET A 410 -6.15 1.07 14.69
N LEU A 411 -7.35 0.55 14.95
CA LEU A 411 -7.59 -0.72 15.62
C LEU A 411 -8.51 -1.57 14.75
N ASP A 412 -7.99 -2.72 14.32
CA ASP A 412 -8.74 -3.70 13.54
C ASP A 412 -9.19 -4.88 14.41
N TYR A 413 -10.40 -5.35 14.16
CA TYR A 413 -10.89 -6.66 14.58
C TYR A 413 -11.40 -7.46 13.38
N ALA A 414 -10.76 -8.60 13.10
CA ALA A 414 -11.15 -9.51 12.04
C ALA A 414 -11.86 -10.76 12.60
N ARG A 415 -13.17 -10.92 12.39
CA ARG A 415 -13.87 -12.11 12.92
C ARG A 415 -13.45 -13.39 12.17
N SER A 416 -13.13 -13.25 10.88
CA SER A 416 -12.63 -14.27 9.96
C SER A 416 -11.70 -13.61 8.92
N GLU A 417 -11.20 -14.38 7.96
CA GLU A 417 -10.50 -13.85 6.78
C GLU A 417 -11.41 -13.03 5.85
N PHE A 418 -12.73 -13.16 6.01
CA PHE A 418 -13.75 -12.53 5.18
C PHE A 418 -14.40 -11.30 5.80
N SER A 419 -14.08 -10.95 7.05
CA SER A 419 -14.79 -9.89 7.77
C SER A 419 -13.88 -9.14 8.72
N ARG A 420 -13.84 -7.81 8.55
CA ARG A 420 -13.05 -6.88 9.37
C ARG A 420 -13.89 -5.68 9.77
N LEU A 421 -13.70 -5.24 11.01
CA LEU A 421 -14.10 -3.92 11.49
C LEU A 421 -12.83 -3.14 11.83
N ARG A 422 -12.78 -1.86 11.46
CA ARG A 422 -11.68 -0.94 11.72
C ARG A 422 -12.21 0.31 12.38
N LEU A 423 -11.63 0.70 13.52
CA LEU A 423 -11.76 2.03 14.07
C LEU A 423 -10.47 2.79 13.78
N GLN A 424 -10.56 3.96 13.16
CA GLN A 424 -9.42 4.82 12.88
C GLN A 424 -9.67 6.23 13.40
N TYR A 425 -8.59 6.85 13.88
CA TYR A 425 -8.52 8.25 14.23
C TYR A 425 -7.36 8.91 13.48
N ASN A 426 -7.64 10.05 12.84
CA ASN A 426 -6.62 10.93 12.26
C ASN A 426 -6.60 12.27 13.02
N ARG A 427 -5.40 12.70 13.41
CA ARG A 427 -5.11 14.11 13.68
C ARG A 427 -4.49 14.69 12.42
N ASP A 428 -5.32 15.31 11.60
CA ASP A 428 -4.95 15.88 10.30
C ASP A 428 -4.61 17.36 10.46
N GLU A 429 -3.39 17.72 10.07
CA GLU A 429 -2.90 19.10 9.99
C GLU A 429 -2.55 19.43 8.53
N SER A 430 -3.33 18.89 7.59
CA SER A 430 -3.14 19.16 6.17
C SER A 430 -3.47 20.61 5.82
N ARG A 431 -4.43 21.19 6.54
CA ARG A 431 -4.77 22.62 6.55
C ARG A 431 -4.15 23.32 7.78
N PRO A 432 -4.04 24.66 7.81
CA PRO A 432 -3.51 25.40 8.98
C PRO A 432 -4.27 25.14 10.29
N ILE A 433 -5.53 24.74 10.18
CA ILE A 433 -6.37 24.40 11.31
C ILE A 433 -6.51 22.87 11.39
N THR A 434 -6.20 22.30 12.55
CA THR A 434 -6.29 20.86 12.78
C THR A 434 -7.73 20.35 12.60
N ASP A 435 -7.82 19.19 11.95
CA ASP A 435 -9.02 18.38 11.83
C ASP A 435 -8.84 17.03 12.55
N HIS A 436 -9.76 16.71 13.45
CA HIS A 436 -9.89 15.44 14.13
C HIS A 436 -10.90 14.59 13.39
N GLN A 437 -10.43 13.51 12.77
CA GLN A 437 -11.24 12.65 11.91
C GLN A 437 -11.39 11.28 12.56
N TRP A 438 -12.62 10.78 12.64
CA TRP A 438 -12.93 9.45 13.12
C TRP A 438 -13.60 8.65 12.01
N THR A 439 -13.15 7.42 11.81
CA THR A 439 -13.74 6.49 10.84
C THR A 439 -13.98 5.14 11.49
N LEU A 440 -15.21 4.65 11.42
CA LEU A 440 -15.56 3.25 11.66
C LEU A 440 -15.86 2.59 10.33
N GLN A 441 -15.02 1.65 9.90
CA GLN A 441 -15.14 0.96 8.61
C GLN A 441 -15.48 -0.52 8.82
N TYR A 442 -16.38 -1.07 8.01
CA TYR A 442 -16.52 -2.51 7.84
C TYR A 442 -16.01 -2.94 6.47
N LEU A 443 -15.40 -4.12 6.41
CA LEU A 443 -15.02 -4.77 5.17
C LEU A 443 -15.49 -6.22 5.20
N ILE A 444 -16.31 -6.60 4.21
CA ILE A 444 -16.83 -7.96 4.05
C ILE A 444 -16.46 -8.47 2.67
N SER A 445 -15.81 -9.63 2.62
CA SER A 445 -15.44 -10.32 1.40
C SER A 445 -16.33 -11.53 1.17
N LEU A 446 -16.88 -11.66 -0.03
CA LEU A 446 -17.80 -12.72 -0.44
C LEU A 446 -17.28 -13.37 -1.73
N GLY A 447 -17.47 -14.68 -1.88
CA GLY A 447 -17.08 -15.42 -3.09
C GLY A 447 -15.61 -15.85 -3.11
N ALA A 448 -15.09 -16.14 -4.30
CA ALA A 448 -13.71 -16.59 -4.48
C ALA A 448 -12.76 -15.41 -4.44
N HIS A 449 -12.50 -14.91 -3.24
CA HIS A 449 -11.57 -13.83 -3.06
C HIS A 449 -10.13 -14.36 -3.12
N GLY A 450 -9.38 -13.96 -4.15
CA GLY A 450 -7.97 -14.29 -4.29
C GLY A 450 -7.13 -13.67 -3.17
N ALA A 451 -5.92 -14.19 -2.95
CA ALA A 451 -4.96 -13.50 -2.09
C ALA A 451 -4.54 -12.18 -2.78
N HIS A 452 -4.50 -11.07 -2.02
CA HIS A 452 -3.90 -9.83 -2.51
C HIS A 452 -2.43 -10.06 -2.87
N ARG A 453 -1.94 -9.35 -3.90
CA ARG A 453 -0.51 -9.37 -4.28
C ARG A 453 0.34 -8.86 -3.10
N PHE A 454 1.50 -9.51 -2.91
CA PHE A 454 2.35 -9.38 -1.72
C PHE A 454 3.12 -8.07 -1.62
#